data_AF-B8FQ06-F1
#
_entry.id   AF-B8FQ06-F1
#
_cell.length_a   1.000
_cell.length_b   1.000
_cell.length_c   1.000
_cell.angle_alpha   90.00
_cell.angle_beta   90.00
_cell.angle_gamma   90.00
#
_symmetry.space_group_name_H-M   'P 1'
#
loop_
_entity.id
_entity.type
_entity.pdbx_description
1 polymer ?
#
loop_
_entity_poly.entity_id
_entity_poly.type
_entity_poly.pdbx_seq_one_letter_code
_entity_poly.pdbx_strand_id
1 'polypeptide(L)' 'MKKPITSLMLFVAVFIAVYLMLCYWPGFRIKLYAPPMEYFVESVKHMVVFKALVSAVVGLLAAGIGSVMQRRAK' A
#
# COMPACT_ATOMS: atom_id res chain seq x y z
N MET A 1 -9.76 10.73 -19.61
CA MET A 1 -10.24 9.39 -19.22
C MET A 1 -10.99 9.50 -17.90
N LYS A 2 -12.03 8.68 -17.67
CA LYS A 2 -13.04 8.90 -16.61
C LYS A 2 -12.34 9.10 -15.26
N LYS A 3 -12.40 10.31 -14.69
CA LYS A 3 -11.76 10.73 -13.42
C LYS A 3 -11.74 9.65 -12.30
N PRO A 4 -12.81 8.84 -12.07
CA PRO A 4 -12.75 7.78 -11.06
C PRO A 4 -11.70 6.70 -11.34
N ILE A 5 -11.41 6.38 -12.60
CA ILE A 5 -10.48 5.31 -12.98
C ILE A 5 -9.04 5.69 -12.62
N THR A 6 -8.67 6.95 -12.84
CA THR A 6 -7.33 7.45 -12.50
C THR A 6 -7.11 7.49 -10.99
N SER A 7 -8.11 7.92 -10.22
CA SER A 7 -8.00 7.90 -8.74
C SER A 7 -7.94 6.48 -8.18
N LEU A 8 -8.65 5.52 -8.79
CA LEU A 8 -8.60 4.13 -8.40
C LEU A 8 -7.23 3.50 -8.72
N MET A 9 -6.66 3.77 -9.88
CA MET A 9 -5.30 3.32 -10.23
C MET A 9 -4.26 3.89 -9.25
N LEU A 10 -4.40 5.17 -8.88
CA LEU A 10 -3.51 5.81 -7.91
C LEU A 10 -3.66 5.19 -6.52
N PHE A 11 -4.90 4.92 -6.08
CA PHE A 11 -5.17 4.19 -4.84
C PHE A 11 -4.44 2.84 -4.80
N VAL A 12 -4.62 2.02 -5.84
CA VAL A 12 -4.02 0.67 -5.92
C VAL A 12 -2.49 0.75 -5.93
N ALA A 13 -1.92 1.68 -6.71
CA ALA A 13 -0.47 1.86 -6.77
C ALA A 13 0.13 2.24 -5.41
N VAL A 14 -0.46 3.22 -4.72
CA VAL A 14 -0.03 3.66 -3.39
C VAL A 14 -0.22 2.55 -2.36
N PHE A 15 -1.35 1.83 -2.42
CA PHE A 15 -1.63 0.70 -1.53
C PHE A 15 -0.52 -0.36 -1.61
N ILE A 16 -0.18 -0.81 -2.82
CA ILE A 16 0.85 -1.84 -3.04
C ILE A 16 2.21 -1.33 -2.55
N ALA A 17 2.60 -0.11 -2.89
CA ALA A 17 3.88 0.47 -2.50
C ALA A 17 4.04 0.57 -0.97
N VAL A 18 3.02 1.06 -0.27
CA VAL A 18 3.01 1.20 1.19
C VAL A 18 2.99 -0.18 1.87
N TYR A 19 2.23 -1.13 1.34
CA TYR A 19 2.16 -2.49 1.86
C TYR A 19 3.53 -3.20 1.79
N LEU A 20 4.23 -3.06 0.67
CA LEU A 20 5.58 -3.62 0.49
C LEU A 20 6.59 -2.92 1.40
N MET A 21 6.53 -1.58 1.52
CA MET A 21 7.37 -0.84 2.47
C MET A 21 7.18 -1.32 3.92
N LEU A 22 5.94 -1.55 4.34
CA LEU A 22 5.63 -2.10 5.67
C LEU A 22 6.17 -3.52 5.86
N CYS A 23 6.31 -4.33 4.80
CA CYS A 23 6.89 -5.67 4.90
C CYS A 23 8.39 -5.65 5.22
N TYR A 24 9.12 -4.64 4.73
CA TYR A 24 10.56 -4.51 4.96
C TYR A 24 10.93 -3.54 6.09
N TRP A 25 9.94 -2.89 6.70
CA TRP A 25 10.15 -1.96 7.81
C TRP A 25 10.73 -2.70 9.04
N PRO A 26 11.81 -2.20 9.66
CA PRO A 26 12.54 -2.93 10.71
C PRO A 26 11.68 -3.34 11.91
N GLY A 27 10.64 -2.58 12.24
CA GLY A 27 9.68 -2.88 13.31
C GLY A 27 8.62 -3.94 12.97
N PHE A 28 8.37 -4.23 11.68
CA PHE A 28 7.36 -5.20 11.21
C PHE A 28 7.97 -6.40 10.48
N ARG A 29 9.30 -6.45 10.47
CA ARG A 29 10.12 -7.46 9.80
C ARG A 29 10.10 -8.76 10.59
N ILE A 30 9.80 -9.88 9.92
CA ILE A 30 10.00 -11.21 10.53
C ILE A 30 11.50 -11.49 10.60
N LYS A 31 11.97 -11.95 11.76
CA LYS A 31 13.32 -12.51 11.93
C LYS A 31 13.31 -13.98 11.49
N LEU A 32 13.18 -14.22 10.20
CA LEU A 32 13.27 -15.56 9.61
C LEU A 32 14.52 -15.64 8.74
N TYR A 33 15.36 -16.65 8.97
CA TYR A 33 16.50 -16.94 8.12
C TYR A 33 16.06 -17.95 7.06
N ALA A 34 15.57 -17.43 5.94
CA ALA A 34 15.03 -18.21 4.84
C ALA A 34 15.47 -17.64 3.49
N PRO A 35 15.42 -18.42 2.41
CA PRO A 35 15.61 -17.93 1.04
C PRO A 35 14.70 -16.71 0.75
N PRO A 36 15.11 -15.79 -0.14
CA PRO A 36 14.41 -14.51 -0.36
C PRO A 36 12.93 -14.66 -0.71
N MET A 37 12.59 -15.69 -1.49
CA MET A 37 11.20 -15.94 -1.92
C MET A 37 10.33 -16.45 -0.79
N GLU A 38 10.82 -17.41 0.00
CA GLU A 38 10.10 -17.94 1.16
C GLU A 38 9.94 -16.86 2.24
N TYR A 39 11.00 -16.09 2.46
CA TYR A 39 10.99 -14.95 3.36
C TYR A 39 9.92 -13.92 2.99
N PHE A 40 9.79 -13.61 1.70
CA PHE A 40 8.81 -12.64 1.21
C PHE A 40 7.38 -13.12 1.44
N VAL A 41 7.07 -14.38 1.09
CA VAL A 41 5.74 -14.95 1.27
C VAL A 41 5.34 -14.94 2.74
N GLU A 42 6.25 -15.33 3.63
CA GLU A 42 5.97 -15.35 5.05
C GLU A 42 5.84 -13.93 5.61
N SER A 43 6.66 -12.98 5.14
CA SER A 43 6.56 -11.56 5.49
C SER A 43 5.24 -10.93 5.05
N VAL A 44 4.69 -11.33 3.90
CA VAL A 44 3.38 -10.87 3.42
C VAL A 44 2.25 -11.43 4.28
N LYS A 45 2.33 -12.69 4.72
CA LYS A 45 1.33 -13.29 5.62
C LYS A 45 1.37 -12.70 7.02
N HIS A 46 2.58 -12.40 7.52
CA HIS A 46 2.75 -11.86 8.85
C HIS A 46 2.15 -10.47 8.98
N MET A 47 1.18 -10.36 9.90
CA MET A 47 0.43 -9.14 10.18
C MET A 47 -0.26 -8.58 8.92
N VAL A 48 -0.72 -9.47 8.02
CA VAL A 48 -1.40 -9.09 6.76
C VAL A 48 -2.54 -8.09 7.00
N VAL A 49 -3.36 -8.31 8.03
CA VAL A 49 -4.51 -7.45 8.36
C VAL A 49 -4.04 -6.05 8.75
N PHE A 50 -3.04 -5.94 9.62
CA PHE A 50 -2.51 -4.65 10.05
C PHE A 50 -1.89 -3.89 8.88
N LYS A 51 -1.04 -4.56 8.10
CA LYS A 51 -0.37 -3.97 6.94
C LYS A 51 -1.38 -3.50 5.89
N ALA A 52 -2.41 -4.31 5.63
CA ALA A 52 -3.49 -3.97 4.70
C ALA A 52 -4.32 -2.79 5.19
N LEU A 53 -4.58 -2.69 6.50
CA LEU A 53 -5.36 -1.60 7.08
C LEU A 53 -4.58 -0.28 6.99
N VAL A 54 -3.29 -0.29 7.33
CA VAL A 54 -2.41 0.88 7.20
C VAL A 54 -2.27 1.30 5.73
N SER A 55 -2.00 0.36 4.82
CA SER A 55 -1.89 0.69 3.39
C SER A 55 -3.21 1.16 2.78
N ALA A 56 -4.37 0.66 3.26
CA ALA A 56 -5.68 1.14 2.85
C ALA A 56 -5.92 2.58 3.30
N VAL A 57 -5.61 2.92 4.55
CA VAL A 57 -5.74 4.30 5.05
C VAL A 57 -4.87 5.27 4.25
N VAL A 58 -3.60 4.92 4.03
CA VAL A 58 -2.68 5.77 3.25
C VAL A 58 -3.13 5.88 1.78
N GLY A 59 -3.56 4.78 1.18
CA GLY A 59 -4.11 4.77 -0.17
C GLY A 59 -5.33 5.67 -0.31
N LEU A 60 -6.28 5.58 0.64
CA LEU A 60 -7.51 6.39 0.64
C LEU A 60 -7.19 7.88 0.80
N LEU A 61 -6.23 8.23 1.68
CA LEU A 61 -5.76 9.60 1.83
C LEU A 61 -5.15 10.12 0.52
N ALA A 62 -4.26 9.36 -0.11
CA ALA A 62 -3.63 9.74 -1.37
C ALA A 62 -4.66 9.91 -2.52
N ALA A 63 -5.61 8.98 -2.62
CA ALA A 63 -6.68 9.03 -3.60
C ALA A 63 -7.66 10.19 -3.35
N GLY A 64 -7.97 10.46 -2.09
CA GLY A 64 -8.80 11.60 -1.66
C GLY A 64 -8.16 12.92 -2.01
N ILE A 65 -6.88 13.11 -1.68
CA ILE A 65 -6.10 14.32 -2.02
C ILE A 65 -6.03 14.49 -3.54
N GLY A 66 -5.67 13.42 -4.28
CA GLY A 66 -5.61 13.45 -5.74
C GLY A 66 -6.96 13.83 -6.36
N SER A 67 -8.06 13.28 -5.85
CA SER A 67 -9.42 13.59 -6.30
C SER A 67 -9.83 15.04 -6.01
N VAL A 68 -9.49 15.58 -4.83
CA VAL A 68 -9.76 16.98 -4.48
C VAL A 68 -8.95 17.93 -5.36
N MET A 69 -7.67 17.63 -5.60
CA MET A 69 -6.81 18.44 -6.46
C MET A 69 -7.30 18.44 -7.91
N GLN A 70 -7.79 17.30 -8.41
CA GLN A 70 -8.43 17.19 -9.73
C GLN A 70 -9.76 17.95 -9.84
N ARG A 71 -10.46 18.18 -8.73
CA ARG A 71 -11.66 19.04 -8.70
C ARG A 71 -11.31 20.51 -8.68
N ARG A 72 -10.21 20.91 -8.04
CA ARG A 72 -9.72 22.29 -7.94
C ARG A 72 -9.05 22.81 -9.22
N ALA A 73 -8.47 21.93 -10.03
CA ALA A 73 -7.77 22.29 -11.27
C ALA A 73 -8.69 22.45 -12.50
N LYS A 74 -10.01 22.52 -12.32
CA LYS A 74 -11.02 22.64 -13.38
C LYS A 74 -11.92 23.82 -13.07
#